data_AF-A0AA35T369-F1
#
_entry.id   AF-A0AA35T369-F1
#
_cell.length_a   1.000
_cell.length_b   1.000
_cell.length_c   1.000
_cell.angle_alpha   90.00
_cell.angle_beta   90.00
_cell.angle_gamma   90.00
#
_symmetry.space_group_name_H-M   'P 1'
#
loop_
_entity.id
_entity.type
_entity.pdbx_description
1 polymer ?
#
loop_
_entity_poly.entity_id
_entity_poly.type
_entity_poly.pdbx_seq_one_letter_code
_entity_poly.pdbx_strand_id
1 'polypeptide(L)' 'MAVGDGLNDVSMFNLVGLPVAMGNASEEVKRYAGFVAGSLADDGLAEAIERFVL' A
#
# COMPACT_ATOMS: atom_id res chain seq x y z
N MET A 1 5.14 -4.40 -7.41
CA MET A 1 4.30 -3.84 -6.34
C MET A 1 5.16 -3.70 -5.09
N ALA A 2 4.93 -2.65 -4.29
CA ALA A 2 5.47 -2.53 -2.94
C ALA A 2 4.36 -2.14 -1.97
N VAL A 3 4.39 -2.67 -0.76
CA VAL A 3 3.35 -2.45 0.26
C VAL A 3 4.01 -1.93 1.53
N GLY A 4 3.40 -0.94 2.17
CA GLY A 4 3.91 -0.36 3.42
C GLY A 4 2.85 0.44 4.16
N ASP A 5 3.19 0.93 5.34
CA ASP A 5 2.30 1.73 6.17
C ASP A 5 3.02 2.84 6.96
N GLY A 6 4.36 2.85 6.92
CA GLY A 6 5.22 3.82 7.57
C GLY A 6 5.92 4.77 6.61
N LEU A 7 6.45 5.88 7.15
CA LEU A 7 7.22 6.86 6.37
C LEU A 7 8.52 6.30 5.81
N ASN A 8 9.10 5.29 6.47
CA ASN A 8 10.27 4.56 5.98
C ASN A 8 9.99 3.83 4.65
N ASP A 9 8.72 3.49 4.36
CA ASP A 9 8.33 2.79 3.13
C ASP A 9 8.18 3.73 1.93
N VAL A 10 8.06 5.04 2.15
CA VAL A 10 7.91 6.04 1.07
C VAL A 10 9.06 5.98 0.08
N SER A 11 10.28 5.73 0.55
CA SER A 11 11.44 5.55 -0.32
C SER A 11 11.25 4.40 -1.31
N MET A 12 10.64 3.30 -0.87
CA MET A 12 10.31 2.14 -1.69
C MET A 12 9.13 2.43 -2.63
N PHE A 13 8.14 3.21 -2.18
CA PHE A 13 6.98 3.57 -3.01
C PHE A 13 7.39 4.35 -4.27
N ASN A 14 8.37 5.24 -4.15
CA ASN A 14 8.90 6.02 -5.27
C ASN A 14 9.66 5.19 -6.32
N LEU A 15 9.95 3.92 -6.05
CA LEU A 15 10.74 3.05 -6.92
C LEU A 15 9.90 2.01 -7.68
N VAL A 16 8.61 1.88 -7.38
CA VAL A 16 7.75 0.87 -7.98
C VAL A 16 6.61 1.48 -8.78
N GLY A 17 6.15 0.76 -9.82
CA GLY A 17 4.99 1.17 -10.61
C GLY A 17 3.64 1.02 -9.90
N LEU A 18 3.59 0.26 -8.79
CA LEU A 18 2.38 0.08 -7.98
C LEU A 18 2.75 0.13 -6.48
N PRO A 19 2.79 1.33 -5.88
CA PRO A 19 2.93 1.51 -4.45
C PRO A 19 1.57 1.41 -3.75
N VAL A 20 1.50 0.58 -2.70
CA VAL A 20 0.29 0.28 -1.94
C VAL A 20 0.49 0.67 -0.47
N ALA A 21 -0.35 1.56 0.06
CA ALA A 21 -0.38 1.84 1.49
C ALA A 21 -1.46 1.01 2.19
N MET A 22 -1.21 0.49 3.39
CA MET A 22 -2.25 -0.17 4.20
C MET A 22 -3.25 0.84 4.75
N GLY A 23 -4.49 0.41 5.03
CA GLY A 23 -5.57 1.29 5.48
C GLY A 23 -5.26 2.02 6.81
N ASN A 24 -4.44 1.41 7.67
CA ASN A 24 -3.97 1.97 8.94
C ASN A 24 -2.79 2.95 8.80
N ALA A 25 -2.24 3.15 7.59
CA ALA A 25 -1.15 4.09 7.35
C ALA A 25 -1.60 5.53 7.63
N SER A 26 -0.64 6.41 7.94
CA SER A 26 -0.95 7.83 8.10
C SER A 26 -1.37 8.47 6.76
N GLU A 27 -2.12 9.56 6.82
CA GLU A 27 -2.49 10.32 5.62
C GLU A 27 -1.26 10.83 4.85
N GLU A 28 -0.16 11.08 5.55
CA GLU A 28 1.10 11.43 4.91
C GLU A 28 1.63 10.27 4.05
N VAL A 29 1.67 9.04 4.56
CA VAL A 29 2.13 7.86 3.82
C VAL A 29 1.20 7.53 2.66
N LYS A 30 -0.12 7.61 2.87
CA LYS A 30 -1.13 7.33 1.83
C LYS A 30 -1.01 8.24 0.61
N ARG A 31 -0.53 9.49 0.78
CA ARG A 31 -0.27 10.42 -0.34
C ARG A 31 0.79 9.93 -1.33
N TYR A 32 1.66 9.02 -0.92
CA TYR A 32 2.70 8.43 -1.78
C TYR A 32 2.24 7.12 -2.43
N ALA A 33 1.05 6.61 -2.10
CA ALA A 33 0.53 5.37 -2.65
C ALA A 33 -0.36 5.62 -3.87
N GLY A 34 -0.30 4.70 -4.83
CA GLY A 34 -1.23 4.64 -5.97
C GLY A 34 -2.51 3.87 -5.65
N PHE A 35 -2.49 3.10 -4.56
CA PHE A 35 -3.63 2.37 -4.04
C PHE A 35 -3.55 2.29 -2.51
N VAL A 36 -4.69 2.42 -1.83
CA VAL A 36 -4.78 2.21 -0.38
C VAL A 36 -5.56 0.93 -0.15
N ALA A 37 -4.88 -0.08 0.39
CA ALA A 37 -5.46 -1.35 0.76
C ALA A 37 -6.37 -1.21 2.00
N GLY A 38 -7.28 -2.16 2.17
CA GLY A 38 -8.10 -2.29 3.38
C GLY A 38 -7.27 -2.55 4.65
N SER A 39 -7.96 -2.73 5.78
CA SER A 39 -7.29 -3.08 7.03
C SER A 39 -6.76 -4.52 6.98
N LEU A 40 -5.87 -4.86 7.92
CA LEU A 40 -5.44 -6.25 8.11
C LEU A 40 -6.61 -7.18 8.45
N ALA A 41 -7.63 -6.68 9.17
CA ALA A 41 -8.78 -7.48 9.57
C ALA A 41 -9.75 -7.77 8.40
N ASP A 42 -9.67 -6.98 7.34
CA ASP A 42 -10.50 -7.11 6.12
C ASP A 42 -9.72 -7.78 4.98
N ASP A 43 -8.58 -8.43 5.29
CA ASP A 43 -7.69 -9.04 4.29
C ASP A 43 -7.26 -8.06 3.18
N GLY A 44 -7.11 -6.77 3.51
CA GLY A 44 -6.94 -5.71 2.50
C GLY A 44 -5.72 -5.87 1.59
N LEU A 45 -4.64 -6.51 2.07
CA LEU A 45 -3.49 -6.83 1.23
C LEU A 45 -3.80 -7.99 0.26
N ALA A 46 -4.59 -8.98 0.68
CA ALA A 46 -4.98 -10.07 -0.19
C ALA A 46 -5.82 -9.55 -1.38
N GLU A 47 -6.78 -8.66 -1.12
CA GLU A 47 -7.57 -7.99 -2.17
C GLU A 47 -6.65 -7.26 -3.18
N ALA A 48 -5.64 -6.53 -2.68
CA ALA A 48 -4.69 -5.84 -3.54
C ALA A 48 -3.89 -6.81 -4.44
N ILE A 49 -3.48 -7.96 -3.90
CA ILE A 49 -2.77 -9.00 -4.66
C ILE A 49 -3.69 -9.61 -5.73
N GLU A 50 -4.91 -10.00 -5.35
CA GLU A 50 -5.90 -10.57 -6.27
C GLU A 50 -6.24 -9.62 -7.41
N ARG A 51 -6.29 -8.31 -7.15
CA ARG A 51 -6.68 -7.31 -8.14
C ARG A 51 -5.57 -6.94 -9.12
N PHE A 52 -4.32 -6.91 -8.66
CA PHE A 52 -3.22 -6.28 -9.40
C PHE A 52 -2.08 -7.23 -9.79
N VAL A 53 -2.07 -8.45 -9.27
CA VAL A 53 -0.96 -9.41 -9.50
C VAL A 53 -1.45 -10.70 -10.14
N LEU A 54 -2.58 -11.24 -9.68
CA LEU A 54 -3.19 -12.47 -10.21
C LEU A 54 -4.15 -12.17 -11.37
#